data_AF-A0A7L2A608-F1
#
_entry.id   AF-A0A7L2A608-F1
#
_cell.length_a   1.000
_cell.length_b   1.000
_cell.length_c   1.000
_cell.angle_alpha   90.00
_cell.angle_beta   90.00
_cell.angle_gamma   90.00
#
_symmetry.space_group_name_H-M   'P 1'
#
loop_
_entity.id
_entity.type
_entity.pdbx_description
1 polymer ?
#
loop_
_entity_poly.entity_id
_entity_poly.type
_entity_poly.pdbx_seq_one_letter_code
_entity_poly.pdbx_strand_id
1 'polypeptide(L)'
;NPAGRTGLTGRGLLGRWGPNHAADPVVTRWKRDGSGNKVAHPVSGKNILQFVAIKRRDCGEWAIPGGMVDPGEKITATLRREFEEEALNSLQKSPEEKAKLEKQLQKLFSQEHLVVYRGYVDDPRNTDNAWMETEAVNYHDETGETMDNLPLEAGDDAGVVKWVDISEKLELYASHSYFIKLVTEKRGAHWSEDPGSQCHE
;
A
#
# COMPACT_ATOMS: atom_id res chain seq x y z
N ASN A 1 -19.72 14.41 -6.95
CA ASN A 1 -18.70 13.42 -7.30
C ASN A 1 -17.96 13.93 -8.54
N PRO A 2 -16.64 14.13 -8.47
CA PRO A 2 -15.85 14.68 -9.57
C PRO A 2 -15.76 13.74 -10.78
N ALA A 3 -15.96 12.42 -10.60
CA ALA A 3 -15.94 11.42 -11.67
C ALA A 3 -17.29 11.23 -12.38
N GLY A 4 -18.33 11.95 -11.98
CA GLY A 4 -19.65 11.92 -12.63
C GLY A 4 -20.74 11.30 -11.76
N ARG A 5 -21.84 10.89 -12.41
CA ARG A 5 -23.01 10.30 -11.73
C ARG A 5 -22.74 8.83 -11.39
N THR A 6 -23.03 8.46 -10.16
CA THR A 6 -23.01 7.09 -9.63
C THR A 6 -24.39 6.43 -9.65
N GLY A 7 -25.45 7.22 -9.79
CA GLY A 7 -26.83 6.75 -9.71
C GLY A 7 -27.37 6.65 -8.28
N LEU A 8 -26.60 7.12 -7.28
CA LEU A 8 -27.00 7.12 -5.87
C LEU A 8 -26.70 8.46 -5.22
N THR A 9 -27.71 9.10 -4.64
CA THR A 9 -27.57 10.36 -3.89
C THR A 9 -27.44 10.12 -2.38
N GLY A 10 -26.98 11.13 -1.65
CA GLY A 10 -26.69 11.03 -0.21
C GLY A 10 -25.24 10.58 0.03
N ARG A 11 -24.92 10.16 1.25
CA ARG A 11 -23.55 9.78 1.62
C ARG A 11 -23.27 8.28 1.54
N GLY A 12 -24.29 7.43 1.45
CA GLY A 12 -24.11 5.98 1.58
C GLY A 12 -23.44 5.65 2.92
N LEU A 13 -22.33 4.92 2.88
CA LEU A 13 -21.52 4.55 4.05
C LEU A 13 -20.47 5.61 4.44
N LEU A 14 -20.29 6.65 3.64
CA LEU A 14 -19.24 7.65 3.86
C LEU A 14 -19.64 8.65 4.96
N GLY A 15 -18.70 8.98 5.84
CA GLY A 15 -18.96 9.87 6.97
C GLY A 15 -19.17 11.33 6.55
N ARG A 16 -18.47 11.77 5.50
CA ARG A 16 -18.41 13.18 5.06
C ARG A 16 -19.13 13.39 3.73
N TRP A 17 -19.74 14.56 3.57
CA TRP A 17 -20.12 15.06 2.24
C TRP A 17 -18.86 15.50 1.50
N GLY A 18 -18.81 15.27 0.19
CA GLY A 18 -17.62 15.54 -0.60
C GLY A 18 -16.53 14.47 -0.41
N PRO A 19 -15.25 14.84 -0.39
CA PRO A 19 -14.15 13.89 -0.30
C PRO A 19 -14.03 13.26 1.10
N ASN A 20 -13.83 11.95 1.13
CA ASN A 20 -13.50 11.16 2.30
C ASN A 20 -12.07 10.67 2.11
N HIS A 21 -11.14 11.30 2.83
CA HIS A 21 -9.71 11.08 2.64
C HIS A 21 -9.24 9.82 3.36
N ALA A 22 -8.48 9.00 2.64
CA ALA A 22 -7.70 7.88 3.12
C ALA A 22 -6.20 8.11 2.85
N ALA A 23 -5.36 7.26 3.42
CA ALA A 23 -3.93 7.23 3.13
C ALA A 23 -3.43 5.79 2.97
N ASP A 24 -2.62 5.56 1.94
CA ASP A 24 -2.16 4.23 1.53
C ASP A 24 -0.62 4.13 1.63
N PRO A 25 -0.05 3.60 2.73
CA PRO A 25 1.39 3.44 2.90
C PRO A 25 1.90 2.21 2.15
N VAL A 26 2.46 2.44 0.96
CA VAL A 26 3.06 1.39 0.12
C VAL A 26 4.48 1.11 0.58
N VAL A 27 4.65 0.29 1.61
CA VAL A 27 5.97 -0.12 2.10
C VAL A 27 6.55 -1.23 1.21
N THR A 28 7.74 -1.00 0.66
CA THR A 28 8.37 -1.90 -0.31
C THR A 28 9.80 -2.27 0.06
N ARG A 29 10.26 -3.43 -0.39
CA ARG A 29 11.67 -3.84 -0.39
C ARG A 29 12.00 -4.65 -1.63
N TRP A 30 13.28 -4.77 -1.97
CA TRP A 30 13.71 -5.73 -2.99
C TRP A 30 13.56 -7.17 -2.48
N LYS A 31 13.08 -8.08 -3.33
CA LYS A 31 13.17 -9.52 -3.05
C LYS A 31 14.63 -9.92 -3.00
N ARG A 32 15.04 -10.64 -1.96
CA ARG A 32 16.42 -11.13 -1.78
C ARG A 32 16.50 -12.64 -1.73
N ASP A 33 17.60 -13.19 -2.21
CA ASP A 33 17.94 -14.61 -2.05
C ASP A 33 18.55 -14.90 -0.67
N GLY A 34 18.92 -16.16 -0.41
CA GLY A 34 19.53 -16.56 0.87
C GLY A 34 20.92 -15.96 1.14
N SER A 35 21.54 -15.33 0.14
CA SER A 35 22.80 -14.58 0.28
C SER A 35 22.58 -13.08 0.40
N GLY A 36 21.33 -12.62 0.41
CA GLY A 36 20.98 -11.20 0.50
C GLY A 36 21.05 -10.45 -0.83
N ASN A 37 21.25 -11.11 -1.97
CA ASN A 37 21.31 -10.44 -3.27
C ASN A 37 19.90 -10.20 -3.81
N LYS A 38 19.71 -9.11 -4.56
CA LYS A 38 18.44 -8.82 -5.25
C LYS A 38 18.14 -9.91 -6.27
N VAL A 39 16.90 -10.37 -6.31
CA VAL A 39 16.44 -11.38 -7.27
C VAL A 39 15.91 -10.70 -8.53
N ALA A 40 16.54 -10.95 -9.67
CA ALA A 40 16.04 -10.53 -10.98
C ALA A 40 14.97 -11.47 -11.50
N HIS A 41 13.91 -10.92 -12.10
CA HIS A 41 12.91 -11.71 -12.81
C HIS A 41 13.48 -12.20 -14.15
N PRO A 42 13.39 -13.49 -14.49
CA PRO A 42 14.05 -14.06 -15.66
C PRO A 42 13.57 -13.47 -16.99
N VAL A 43 12.31 -13.04 -17.06
CA VAL A 43 11.72 -12.49 -18.30
C VAL A 43 12.15 -11.04 -18.54
N SER A 44 12.02 -10.17 -17.53
CA SER A 44 12.24 -8.74 -17.71
C SER A 44 13.70 -8.31 -17.44
N GLY A 45 14.51 -9.16 -16.81
CA GLY A 45 15.86 -8.81 -16.33
C GLY A 45 15.89 -7.82 -15.15
N LYS A 46 14.77 -7.14 -14.86
CA LYS A 46 14.59 -6.25 -13.72
C LYS A 46 14.44 -7.00 -12.40
N ASN A 47 14.83 -6.35 -11.30
CA ASN A 47 14.68 -6.89 -9.94
C ASN A 47 13.21 -6.99 -9.53
N ILE A 48 12.88 -8.05 -8.79
CA ILE A 48 11.56 -8.27 -8.21
C ILE A 48 11.42 -7.39 -6.97
N LEU A 49 10.37 -6.56 -6.95
CA LEU A 49 10.01 -5.74 -5.81
C LEU A 49 8.92 -6.46 -5.01
N GLN A 50 8.98 -6.35 -3.69
CA GLN A 50 7.92 -6.81 -2.79
C GLN A 50 7.27 -5.61 -2.10
N PHE A 51 6.01 -5.73 -1.75
CA PHE A 51 5.33 -4.81 -0.83
C PHE A 51 4.63 -5.57 0.29
N VAL A 52 4.37 -4.86 1.38
CA VAL A 52 3.54 -5.37 2.47
C VAL A 52 2.08 -5.25 2.06
N ALA A 53 1.38 -6.38 2.05
CA ALA A 53 -0.05 -6.45 1.77
C ALA A 53 -0.79 -7.11 2.93
N ILE A 54 -2.03 -6.65 3.14
CA ILE A 54 -2.99 -7.29 4.05
C ILE A 54 -4.10 -7.95 3.26
N LYS A 55 -4.66 -9.03 3.77
CA LYS A 55 -5.90 -9.63 3.28
C LYS A 55 -7.03 -9.14 4.17
N ARG A 56 -7.93 -8.32 3.62
CA ARG A 56 -9.02 -7.72 4.39
C ARG A 56 -9.99 -8.78 4.89
N ARG A 57 -10.53 -8.62 6.11
CA ARG A 57 -11.50 -9.59 6.68
C ARG A 57 -12.89 -9.50 6.04
N ASP A 58 -13.29 -8.33 5.59
CA ASP A 58 -14.62 -8.04 5.08
C ASP A 58 -14.89 -8.63 3.69
N CYS A 59 -13.93 -8.50 2.76
CA CYS A 59 -14.06 -9.00 1.38
C CYS A 59 -13.10 -10.15 1.04
N GLY A 60 -12.07 -10.39 1.86
CA GLY A 60 -11.06 -11.42 1.57
C GLY A 60 -10.10 -11.03 0.43
N GLU A 61 -10.07 -9.78 0.01
CA GLU A 61 -9.16 -9.29 -1.03
C GLU A 61 -7.84 -8.80 -0.45
N TRP A 62 -6.76 -8.89 -1.24
CA TRP A 62 -5.47 -8.33 -0.88
C TRP A 62 -5.45 -6.81 -1.12
N ALA A 63 -4.86 -6.07 -0.20
CA ALA A 63 -4.85 -4.61 -0.22
C ALA A 63 -3.55 -4.03 0.36
N ILE A 64 -3.29 -2.76 0.03
CA ILE A 64 -2.33 -1.94 0.77
C ILE A 64 -2.93 -1.72 2.18
N PRO A 65 -2.10 -1.79 3.25
CA PRO A 65 -2.55 -1.53 4.63
C PRO A 65 -2.77 -0.03 4.86
N GLY A 66 -3.81 0.52 4.24
CA GLY A 66 -4.24 1.91 4.36
C GLY A 66 -5.60 2.04 5.03
N GLY A 67 -5.94 3.27 5.39
CA GLY A 67 -7.18 3.57 6.09
C GLY A 67 -7.52 5.05 6.11
N MET A 68 -8.55 5.40 6.89
CA MET A 68 -9.16 6.73 6.87
C MET A 68 -8.28 7.76 7.61
N VAL A 69 -8.29 8.99 7.10
CA VAL A 69 -7.62 10.11 7.76
C VAL A 69 -8.51 10.65 8.88
N ASP A 70 -8.01 10.58 10.11
CA ASP A 70 -8.76 11.04 11.27
C ASP A 70 -8.98 12.56 11.25
N PRO A 71 -10.05 13.06 11.89
CA PRO A 71 -10.31 14.49 11.98
C PRO A 71 -9.13 15.26 12.60
N GLY A 72 -8.52 16.17 11.82
CA GLY A 72 -7.36 16.97 12.25
C GLY A 72 -6.02 16.24 12.18
N GLU A 73 -6.00 14.97 11.78
CA GLU A 73 -4.77 14.20 11.58
C GLU A 73 -4.05 14.64 10.30
N LYS A 74 -2.72 14.68 10.35
CA LYS A 74 -1.89 14.89 9.16
C LYS A 74 -1.80 13.58 8.39
N ILE A 75 -1.84 13.63 7.05
CA ILE A 75 -1.67 12.46 6.17
C ILE A 75 -0.43 11.63 6.53
N THR A 76 0.70 12.28 6.85
CA THR A 76 1.94 11.57 7.23
C THR A 76 1.81 10.79 8.54
N ALA A 77 0.96 11.23 9.46
CA ALA A 77 0.64 10.50 10.68
C ALA A 77 -0.27 9.31 10.36
N THR A 78 -1.30 9.51 9.53
CA THR A 78 -2.19 8.44 9.05
C THR A 78 -1.40 7.32 8.38
N LEU A 79 -0.52 7.64 7.42
CA LEU A 79 0.32 6.65 6.71
C LEU A 79 1.13 5.77 7.67
N ARG A 80 1.69 6.37 8.71
CA ARG A 80 2.47 5.65 9.71
C ARG A 80 1.58 4.81 10.62
N ARG A 81 0.51 5.41 11.15
CA ARG A 81 -0.45 4.78 12.05
C ARG A 81 -1.08 3.55 11.39
N GLU A 82 -1.67 3.72 10.21
CA GLU A 82 -2.31 2.62 9.46
C GLU A 82 -1.35 1.47 9.19
N PHE A 83 -0.10 1.76 8.79
CA PHE A 83 0.89 0.71 8.61
C PHE A 83 1.24 -0.02 9.92
N GLU A 84 1.43 0.72 11.01
CA GLU A 84 1.74 0.15 12.31
C GLU A 84 0.57 -0.67 12.89
N GLU A 85 -0.65 -0.21 12.73
CA GLU A 85 -1.86 -0.87 13.22
C GLU A 85 -2.19 -2.13 12.40
N GLU A 86 -2.26 -2.01 11.07
CA GLU A 86 -2.74 -3.08 10.19
C GLU A 86 -1.69 -4.13 9.85
N ALA A 87 -0.43 -3.71 9.69
CA ALA A 87 0.63 -4.62 9.24
C ALA A 87 1.58 -5.08 10.35
N LEU A 88 1.57 -4.40 11.51
CA LEU A 88 2.43 -4.71 12.64
C LEU A 88 1.66 -4.93 13.95
N ASN A 89 0.32 -4.94 13.93
CA ASN A 89 -0.55 -5.14 15.08
C ASN A 89 -0.17 -4.25 16.29
N SER A 90 0.16 -2.99 16.03
CA SER A 90 0.69 -2.10 17.07
C SER A 90 -0.29 -1.90 18.22
N LEU A 91 -1.61 -1.93 17.98
CA LEU A 91 -2.64 -1.75 19.01
C LEU A 91 -2.54 -2.76 20.15
N GLN A 92 -2.14 -4.00 19.86
CA GLN A 92 -2.02 -5.09 20.82
C GLN A 92 -0.62 -5.16 21.49
N LYS A 93 0.29 -4.25 21.15
CA LYS A 93 1.67 -4.22 21.66
C LYS A 93 1.83 -3.38 22.92
N SER A 94 2.79 -3.78 23.76
CA SER A 94 3.16 -3.03 24.96
C SER A 94 3.75 -1.65 24.61
N PRO A 95 3.77 -0.69 25.54
CA PRO A 95 4.42 0.60 25.33
C PRO A 95 5.89 0.48 24.91
N GLU A 96 6.63 -0.48 25.48
CA GLU A 96 8.03 -0.74 25.15
C GLU A 96 8.21 -1.28 23.74
N GLU A 97 7.33 -2.20 23.32
CA GLU A 97 7.31 -2.73 21.96
C GLU A 97 6.96 -1.63 20.94
N LYS A 98 5.98 -0.78 21.25
CA LYS A 98 5.63 0.39 20.44
C LYS A 98 6.80 1.34 20.28
N ALA A 99 7.51 1.68 21.36
CA ALA A 99 8.69 2.54 21.29
C ALA A 99 9.83 1.93 20.44
N LYS A 100 9.98 0.60 20.48
CA LYS A 100 10.95 -0.11 19.64
C LYS A 100 10.55 -0.06 18.15
N LEU A 101 9.27 -0.33 17.84
CA LEU A 101 8.72 -0.18 16.49
C LEU A 101 8.92 1.25 15.98
N GLU A 102 8.59 2.24 16.82
CA GLU A 102 8.71 3.65 16.47
C GLU A 102 10.14 3.99 16.07
N LYS A 103 11.12 3.57 16.87
CA LYS A 103 12.54 3.79 16.59
C LYS A 103 13.02 3.08 15.32
N GLN A 104 12.56 1.85 15.10
CA GLN A 104 12.94 1.06 13.91
C GLN A 104 12.37 1.66 12.63
N LEU A 105 11.10 2.05 12.65
CA LEU A 105 10.39 2.64 11.50
C LEU A 105 10.75 4.10 11.26
N GLN A 106 11.31 4.80 12.25
CA GLN A 106 11.68 6.21 12.11
C GLN A 106 12.54 6.45 10.86
N LYS A 107 13.53 5.59 10.60
CA LYS A 107 14.40 5.68 9.41
C LYS A 107 13.58 5.55 8.12
N LEU A 108 12.68 4.56 8.06
CA LEU A 108 11.85 4.28 6.89
C LEU A 108 10.87 5.40 6.56
N PHE A 109 10.25 6.03 7.57
CA PHE A 109 9.22 7.06 7.35
C PHE A 109 9.80 8.50 7.30
N SER A 110 11.05 8.70 7.74
CA SER A 110 11.72 10.02 7.65
C SER A 110 12.57 10.19 6.41
N GLN A 111 12.86 9.12 5.67
CA GLN A 111 13.61 9.21 4.41
C GLN A 111 12.78 9.87 3.31
N GLU A 112 13.45 10.14 2.19
CA GLU A 112 12.77 10.57 0.96
C GLU A 112 11.79 9.50 0.49
N HIS A 113 10.53 9.88 0.34
CA HIS A 113 9.43 9.02 -0.06
C HIS A 113 8.80 9.53 -1.36
N LEU A 114 8.10 8.65 -2.05
CA LEU A 114 7.46 8.98 -3.31
C LEU A 114 5.95 9.05 -3.13
N VAL A 115 5.35 10.22 -3.32
CA VAL A 115 3.90 10.30 -3.52
C VAL A 115 3.58 9.67 -4.88
N VAL A 116 2.90 8.53 -4.84
CA VAL A 116 2.58 7.71 -6.01
C VAL A 116 1.33 8.22 -6.68
N TYR A 117 0.32 8.52 -5.86
CA TYR A 117 -0.99 8.95 -6.30
C TYR A 117 -1.61 9.88 -5.26
N ARG A 118 -2.38 10.88 -5.71
CA ARG A 118 -3.23 11.70 -4.85
C ARG A 118 -4.50 12.05 -5.62
N GLY A 119 -5.65 11.72 -5.08
CA GLY A 119 -6.94 12.13 -5.63
C GLY A 119 -8.02 11.06 -5.54
N TYR A 120 -9.02 11.17 -6.43
CA TYR A 120 -10.21 10.32 -6.48
C TYR A 120 -9.87 8.84 -6.57
N VAL A 121 -10.60 7.98 -5.85
CA VAL A 121 -10.49 6.52 -5.99
C VAL A 121 -11.83 5.99 -6.47
N ASP A 122 -11.80 5.15 -7.50
CA ASP A 122 -12.99 4.40 -7.89
C ASP A 122 -13.24 3.30 -6.85
N ASP A 123 -14.19 3.56 -5.96
CA ASP A 123 -14.48 2.75 -4.78
C ASP A 123 -15.99 2.48 -4.72
N PRO A 124 -16.42 1.26 -4.39
CA PRO A 124 -17.84 0.88 -4.35
C PRO A 124 -18.68 1.70 -3.35
N ARG A 125 -18.05 2.45 -2.43
CA ARG A 125 -18.74 3.33 -1.48
C ARG A 125 -19.11 4.69 -2.06
N ASN A 126 -18.63 5.04 -3.26
CA ASN A 126 -18.84 6.33 -3.87
C ASN A 126 -20.32 6.59 -4.21
N THR A 127 -20.76 7.83 -4.02
CA THR A 127 -22.10 8.33 -4.35
C THR A 127 -21.98 9.62 -5.17
N ASP A 128 -23.10 10.22 -5.58
CA ASP A 128 -23.13 11.51 -6.26
C ASP A 128 -22.63 12.65 -5.35
N ASN A 129 -22.73 12.49 -4.03
CA ASN A 129 -22.48 13.55 -3.06
C ASN A 129 -21.31 13.28 -2.09
N ALA A 130 -20.76 12.07 -2.06
CA ALA A 130 -19.61 11.69 -1.25
C ALA A 130 -18.73 10.69 -2.03
N TRP A 131 -17.40 10.84 -1.98
CA TRP A 131 -16.48 9.95 -2.68
C TRP A 131 -15.19 9.73 -1.87
N MET A 132 -14.48 8.66 -2.21
CA MET A 132 -13.16 8.35 -1.67
C MET A 132 -12.08 9.16 -2.40
N GLU A 133 -11.15 9.70 -1.63
CA GLU A 133 -9.86 10.16 -2.13
C GLU A 133 -8.76 9.49 -1.31
N THR A 134 -7.62 9.20 -1.91
CA THR A 134 -6.46 8.68 -1.19
C THR A 134 -5.19 9.42 -1.55
N GLU A 135 -4.23 9.38 -0.65
CA GLU A 135 -2.83 9.66 -0.92
C GLU A 135 -2.02 8.37 -0.74
N ALA A 136 -1.56 7.80 -1.85
CA ALA A 136 -0.70 6.63 -1.84
C ALA A 136 0.77 7.07 -1.83
N VAL A 137 1.50 6.67 -0.81
CA VAL A 137 2.90 7.06 -0.61
C VAL A 137 3.77 5.82 -0.50
N ASN A 138 4.82 5.75 -1.32
CA ASN A 138 5.77 4.66 -1.31
C ASN A 138 6.96 4.98 -0.41
N TYR A 139 7.09 4.17 0.64
CA TYR A 139 8.26 4.10 1.51
C TYR A 139 9.07 2.86 1.12
N HIS A 140 10.33 3.06 0.74
CA HIS A 140 11.14 1.97 0.19
C HIS A 140 12.33 1.66 1.09
N ASP A 141 12.48 0.39 1.46
CA ASP A 141 13.68 -0.13 2.09
C ASP A 141 14.61 -0.71 1.02
N GLU A 142 15.56 0.12 0.57
CA GLU A 142 16.51 -0.23 -0.48
C GLU A 142 17.50 -1.31 -0.02
N THR A 143 17.95 -1.26 1.24
CA THR A 143 18.97 -2.19 1.77
C THR A 143 18.35 -3.42 2.44
N GLY A 144 17.10 -3.33 2.91
CA GLY A 144 16.44 -4.37 3.71
C GLY A 144 16.73 -4.25 5.20
N GLU A 145 17.62 -3.33 5.62
CA GLU A 145 18.07 -3.19 7.00
C GLU A 145 16.93 -2.89 7.99
N THR A 146 15.87 -2.24 7.53
CA THR A 146 14.77 -1.82 8.41
C THR A 146 13.68 -2.89 8.49
N MET A 147 13.32 -3.44 7.33
CA MET A 147 12.13 -4.27 7.17
C MET A 147 12.42 -5.77 7.23
N ASP A 148 13.65 -6.23 6.99
CA ASP A 148 13.95 -7.68 6.96
C ASP A 148 13.82 -8.35 8.33
N ASN A 149 14.10 -7.59 9.40
CA ASN A 149 14.03 -8.08 10.79
C ASN A 149 12.75 -7.63 11.50
N LEU A 150 11.79 -7.06 10.78
CA LEU A 150 10.52 -6.61 11.34
C LEU A 150 9.45 -7.67 11.11
N PRO A 151 9.01 -8.41 12.15
CA PRO A 151 7.95 -9.39 11.99
C PRO A 151 6.63 -8.65 11.65
N LEU A 152 6.02 -9.06 10.55
CA LEU A 152 4.67 -8.60 10.19
C LEU A 152 3.65 -9.36 11.04
N GLU A 153 2.66 -8.64 11.55
CA GLU A 153 1.59 -9.19 12.36
C GLU A 153 0.29 -8.49 11.97
N ALA A 154 -0.72 -9.26 11.57
CA ALA A 154 -1.97 -8.69 11.08
C ALA A 154 -2.71 -7.99 12.23
N GLY A 155 -3.15 -6.76 11.98
CA GLY A 155 -4.01 -6.01 12.91
C GLY A 155 -5.42 -6.58 13.01
N ASP A 156 -6.27 -5.87 13.74
CA ASP A 156 -7.63 -6.32 14.03
C ASP A 156 -8.54 -6.35 12.78
N ASP A 157 -8.30 -5.49 11.78
CA ASP A 157 -9.07 -5.45 10.53
C ASP A 157 -8.46 -6.28 9.39
N ALA A 158 -7.21 -6.71 9.55
CA ALA A 158 -6.51 -7.62 8.65
C ALA A 158 -6.66 -9.09 9.09
N GLY A 159 -6.95 -9.98 8.14
CA GLY A 159 -6.97 -11.43 8.39
C GLY A 159 -5.58 -12.06 8.26
N VAL A 160 -4.78 -11.57 7.32
CA VAL A 160 -3.42 -12.05 7.02
C VAL A 160 -2.59 -10.85 6.59
N VAL A 161 -1.31 -10.80 6.96
CA VAL A 161 -0.33 -9.86 6.44
C VAL A 161 0.88 -10.61 5.89
N LYS A 162 1.43 -10.17 4.76
CA LYS A 162 2.68 -10.73 4.23
C LYS A 162 3.38 -9.80 3.25
N TRP A 163 4.64 -10.12 2.98
CA TRP A 163 5.32 -9.67 1.77
C TRP A 163 4.73 -10.36 0.55
N VAL A 164 4.38 -9.57 -0.46
CA VAL A 164 3.87 -10.04 -1.75
C VAL A 164 4.85 -9.61 -2.84
N ASP A 165 5.27 -10.57 -3.66
CA ASP A 165 6.01 -10.29 -4.90
C ASP A 165 5.09 -9.54 -5.86
N ILE A 166 5.54 -8.39 -6.33
CA ILE A 166 4.77 -7.57 -7.26
C ILE A 166 4.87 -8.17 -8.68
N SER A 167 3.71 -8.41 -9.29
CA SER A 167 3.58 -8.65 -10.73
C SER A 167 2.23 -8.17 -11.25
N GLU A 168 2.09 -8.07 -12.57
CA GLU A 168 0.85 -7.63 -13.23
C GLU A 168 -0.37 -8.53 -12.96
N LYS A 169 -0.14 -9.78 -12.54
CA LYS A 169 -1.19 -10.77 -12.25
C LYS A 169 -1.81 -10.61 -10.86
N LEU A 170 -1.28 -9.70 -10.05
CA LEU A 170 -1.73 -9.55 -8.67
C LEU A 170 -3.10 -8.85 -8.63
N GLU A 171 -4.10 -9.58 -8.18
CA GLU A 171 -5.43 -9.04 -7.91
C GLU A 171 -5.46 -8.33 -6.56
N LEU A 172 -5.79 -7.03 -6.57
CA LEU A 172 -5.84 -6.19 -5.39
C LEU A 172 -7.16 -5.40 -5.33
N TYR A 173 -7.58 -5.10 -4.11
CA TYR A 173 -8.78 -4.32 -3.81
C TYR A 173 -8.76 -2.93 -4.47
N ALA A 174 -9.93 -2.51 -4.95
CA ALA A 174 -10.16 -1.21 -5.57
C ALA A 174 -9.09 -0.85 -6.64
N SER A 175 -8.49 0.33 -6.53
CA SER A 175 -7.47 0.82 -7.47
C SER A 175 -6.02 0.49 -7.04
N HIS A 176 -5.81 -0.42 -6.08
CA HIS A 176 -4.48 -0.66 -5.51
C HIS A 176 -3.49 -1.23 -6.53
N SER A 177 -3.94 -2.05 -7.48
CA SER A 177 -3.08 -2.58 -8.56
C SER A 177 -2.46 -1.45 -9.40
N TYR A 178 -3.21 -0.37 -9.65
CA TYR A 178 -2.72 0.81 -10.34
C TYR A 178 -1.62 1.53 -9.54
N PHE A 179 -1.78 1.68 -8.22
CA PHE A 179 -0.75 2.30 -7.38
C PHE A 179 0.53 1.47 -7.35
N ILE A 180 0.41 0.14 -7.24
CA ILE A 180 1.56 -0.77 -7.26
C ILE A 180 2.27 -0.71 -8.61
N LYS A 181 1.55 -0.65 -9.72
CA LYS A 181 2.15 -0.43 -11.05
C LYS A 181 3.00 0.84 -11.10
N LEU A 182 2.45 1.98 -10.67
CA LEU A 182 3.17 3.26 -10.62
C LEU A 182 4.44 3.17 -9.75
N VAL A 183 4.39 2.42 -8.64
CA VAL A 183 5.58 2.16 -7.80
C VAL A 183 6.63 1.37 -8.58
N THR A 184 6.25 0.31 -9.29
CA THR A 184 7.22 -0.47 -10.09
C THR A 184 7.88 0.36 -11.19
N GLU A 185 7.13 1.24 -11.84
CA GLU A 185 7.65 2.16 -12.87
C GLU A 185 8.69 3.11 -12.27
N LYS A 186 8.35 3.77 -11.14
CA LYS A 186 9.26 4.70 -10.45
C LYS A 186 10.50 4.01 -9.87
N ARG A 187 10.39 2.75 -9.46
CA ARG A 187 11.51 1.97 -8.88
C ARG A 187 12.31 1.18 -9.92
N GLY A 188 11.88 1.16 -11.19
CA GLY A 188 12.53 0.36 -12.23
C GLY A 188 12.44 -1.15 -11.96
N ALA A 189 11.38 -1.61 -11.29
CA ALA A 189 11.18 -3.01 -10.92
C ALA A 189 10.52 -3.83 -12.05
N HIS A 190 10.50 -5.15 -11.86
CA HIS A 190 9.68 -6.06 -12.65
C HIS A 190 8.17 -5.71 -12.52
N TRP A 191 7.43 -5.89 -13.61
CA TRP A 191 5.96 -5.74 -13.65
C TRP A 191 5.32 -6.76 -14.58
N SER A 192 5.68 -6.73 -15.87
CA SER A 192 5.08 -7.61 -16.89
C SER A 192 5.80 -8.94 -16.99
N GLU A 193 5.01 -10.01 -16.99
CA GLU A 193 5.49 -11.39 -17.15
C GLU A 193 5.49 -11.83 -18.62
N ASP A 194 4.89 -11.04 -19.51
CA ASP A 194 4.93 -11.31 -20.94
C ASP A 194 6.23 -10.73 -21.54
N PRO A 195 7.10 -11.55 -22.16
CA PRO A 195 8.21 -11.05 -22.96
C PRO A 195 7.58 -10.38 -24.18
N GLY A 196 7.32 -9.07 -24.07
CA GLY A 196 6.50 -8.30 -25.01
C GLY A 196 6.56 -8.86 -26.42
N SER A 197 5.39 -9.24 -26.94
CA SER A 197 5.22 -9.64 -28.33
C SER A 197 6.01 -8.67 -29.21
N GLN A 198 7.15 -9.14 -29.70
CA GLN A 198 7.85 -8.53 -30.83
C GLN A 198 6.96 -8.79 -32.05
N CYS A 199 5.86 -8.05 -32.15
CA CYS A 199 5.21 -7.82 -33.42
C CYS A 199 6.16 -6.90 -34.19
N HIS A 200 7.13 -7.50 -34.87
CA HIS A 200 7.83 -6.84 -35.96
C HIS A 200 6.77 -6.53 -37.02
N GLU A 201 6.60 -5.24 -37.34
CA GLU A 201 5.88 -4.77 -38.54
C GLU A 201 6.54 -5.28 -39.82
#